data_AF-A0A523JU66-F1
#
_entry.id   AF-A0A523JU66-F1
#
_cell.length_a   1.000
_cell.length_b   1.000
_cell.length_c   1.000
_cell.angle_alpha   90.00
_cell.angle_beta   90.00
_cell.angle_gamma   90.00
#
_symmetry.space_group_name_H-M   'P 1'
#
loop_
_entity.id
_entity.type
_entity.pdbx_description
1 polymer ?
#
loop_
_entity_poly.entity_id
_entity_poly.type
_entity_poly.pdbx_seq_one_letter_code
_entity_poly.pdbx_strand_id
1 'polypeptide(L)'
;MASGFSDAESSTLTSVLDEIIPPSRDGKLPGAGELGLVDYIADAVEKSPDLKPAILEGLSTLQDLSGGRSSDGFSALSKNEKAELLKELATTSPAFLPGLTYQTYLGYYQHPRVLEGLGIPGRPPHPKGYELEVGDLGLLDPVRARPKRYREC
;
A
#
# COMPACT_ATOMS: atom_id res chain seq x y z
N MET A 1 -4.59 24.68 -6.29
CA MET A 1 -4.08 24.33 -7.63
C MET A 1 -4.23 22.84 -7.75
N ALA A 2 -4.83 22.32 -8.84
CA ALA A 2 -5.26 20.92 -8.94
C ALA A 2 -4.09 19.96 -8.66
N SER A 3 -4.05 19.42 -7.43
CA SER A 3 -3.07 18.43 -7.00
C SER A 3 -3.79 17.08 -7.00
N GLY A 4 -3.59 16.32 -8.06
CA GLY A 4 -4.23 15.03 -8.22
C GLY A 4 -4.01 14.49 -9.62
N PHE A 5 -4.11 13.18 -9.73
CA PHE A 5 -4.18 12.49 -11.01
C PHE A 5 -5.47 12.90 -11.74
N SER A 6 -5.43 12.93 -13.08
CA SER A 6 -6.65 13.02 -13.90
C SER A 6 -7.57 11.82 -13.67
N ASP A 7 -8.82 11.89 -14.13
CA ASP A 7 -9.77 10.77 -14.00
C ASP A 7 -9.25 9.49 -14.69
N ALA A 8 -8.60 9.64 -15.84
CA ALA A 8 -8.02 8.53 -16.60
C ALA A 8 -6.82 7.91 -15.88
N GLU A 9 -5.92 8.73 -15.33
CA GLU A 9 -4.79 8.28 -14.51
C GLU A 9 -5.29 7.62 -13.22
N SER A 10 -6.32 8.18 -12.58
CA SER A 10 -6.93 7.61 -11.38
C SER A 10 -7.55 6.24 -11.65
N SER A 11 -8.30 6.09 -12.75
CA SER A 11 -8.87 4.80 -13.17
C SER A 11 -7.78 3.77 -13.48
N THR A 12 -6.74 4.18 -14.19
CA THR A 12 -5.58 3.34 -14.50
C THR A 12 -4.88 2.91 -13.22
N LEU A 13 -4.60 3.85 -12.32
CA LEU A 13 -3.94 3.60 -11.05
C LEU A 13 -4.74 2.62 -10.20
N THR A 14 -6.05 2.86 -10.01
CA THR A 14 -6.96 1.92 -9.33
C THR A 14 -6.85 0.52 -9.91
N SER A 15 -6.86 0.38 -11.24
CA SER A 15 -6.72 -0.93 -11.87
C SER A 15 -5.34 -1.57 -11.68
N VAL A 16 -4.26 -0.79 -11.63
CA VAL A 16 -2.91 -1.32 -11.35
C VAL A 16 -2.81 -1.78 -9.89
N LEU A 17 -3.42 -1.06 -8.95
CA LEU A 17 -3.42 -1.41 -7.53
C LEU A 17 -4.03 -2.80 -7.29
N ASP A 18 -5.12 -3.15 -7.98
CA ASP A 18 -5.73 -4.49 -7.89
C ASP A 18 -4.86 -5.60 -8.49
N GLU A 19 -3.93 -5.28 -9.40
CA GLU A 19 -2.94 -6.25 -9.87
C GLU A 19 -1.80 -6.44 -8.84
N ILE A 20 -1.47 -5.42 -8.04
CA ILE A 20 -0.47 -5.51 -6.97
C ILE A 20 -1.02 -6.28 -5.77
N ILE A 21 -2.19 -5.89 -5.26
CA ILE A 21 -2.88 -6.58 -4.17
C ILE A 21 -4.33 -6.85 -4.60
N PRO A 22 -4.62 -8.04 -5.16
CA PRO A 22 -5.97 -8.42 -5.57
C PRO A 22 -6.86 -8.73 -4.36
N PRO A 23 -8.20 -8.71 -4.52
CA PRO A 23 -9.10 -9.18 -3.49
C PRO A 23 -8.80 -10.63 -3.11
N SER A 24 -8.88 -10.92 -1.81
CA SER A 24 -8.73 -12.27 -1.29
C SER A 24 -9.80 -13.22 -1.82
N ARG A 25 -9.44 -14.49 -1.99
CA ARG A 25 -10.38 -15.51 -2.51
C ARG A 25 -11.58 -15.76 -1.60
N ASP A 26 -11.42 -15.57 -0.30
CA ASP A 26 -12.49 -15.72 0.69
C ASP A 26 -13.27 -14.42 0.93
N GLY A 27 -12.94 -13.34 0.21
CA GLY A 27 -13.64 -12.05 0.23
C GLY A 27 -13.43 -11.23 1.51
N LYS A 28 -12.56 -11.66 2.41
CA LYS A 28 -12.32 -10.93 3.69
C LYS A 28 -11.49 -9.67 3.50
N LEU A 29 -10.48 -9.75 2.64
CA LEU A 29 -9.61 -8.64 2.29
C LEU A 29 -9.99 -8.09 0.91
N PRO A 30 -10.29 -6.78 0.80
CA PRO A 30 -10.62 -6.14 -0.47
C PRO A 30 -9.38 -6.01 -1.36
N GLY A 31 -9.57 -5.81 -2.67
CA GLY A 31 -8.46 -5.39 -3.54
C GLY A 31 -7.98 -3.99 -3.19
N ALA A 32 -6.71 -3.66 -3.50
CA ALA A 32 -6.19 -2.32 -3.23
C ALA A 32 -6.88 -1.22 -4.05
N GLY A 33 -7.39 -1.54 -5.24
CA GLY A 33 -8.18 -0.63 -6.07
C GLY A 33 -9.53 -0.28 -5.44
N GLU A 34 -10.12 -1.17 -4.64
CA GLU A 34 -11.40 -0.96 -3.96
C GLU A 34 -11.33 -0.01 -2.74
N LEU A 35 -10.12 0.34 -2.31
CA LEU A 35 -9.88 1.09 -1.07
C LEU A 35 -9.74 2.61 -1.28
N GLY A 36 -9.81 3.09 -2.52
CA GLY A 36 -9.66 4.51 -2.82
C GLY A 36 -8.27 5.06 -2.47
N LEU A 37 -7.21 4.25 -2.61
CA LEU A 37 -5.84 4.65 -2.25
C LEU A 37 -5.21 5.69 -3.20
N VAL A 38 -5.91 6.11 -4.25
CA VAL A 38 -5.43 7.09 -5.24
C VAL A 38 -5.03 8.41 -4.56
N ASP A 39 -5.87 8.94 -3.67
CA ASP A 39 -5.58 10.19 -2.95
C ASP A 39 -4.37 10.05 -2.03
N TYR A 40 -4.26 8.90 -1.34
CA TYR A 40 -3.10 8.60 -0.50
C TYR A 40 -1.80 8.57 -1.31
N ILE A 41 -1.83 7.96 -2.50
CA ILE A 41 -0.67 7.88 -3.39
C ILE A 41 -0.32 9.26 -3.96
N ALA A 42 -1.32 10.06 -4.36
CA ALA A 42 -1.09 11.43 -4.82
C ALA A 42 -0.38 12.26 -3.75
N ASP A 43 -0.83 12.15 -2.50
CA ASP A 43 -0.20 12.78 -1.34
C ASP A 43 1.25 12.31 -1.11
N ALA A 44 1.51 11.00 -1.24
CA ALA A 44 2.84 10.42 -1.08
C ALA A 44 3.81 10.86 -2.19
N VAL A 45 3.30 10.95 -3.42
CA VAL A 45 4.00 11.44 -4.60
C VAL A 45 4.40 12.90 -4.43
N GLU A 46 3.49 13.77 -3.99
CA GLU A 46 3.80 15.19 -3.77
C GLU A 46 4.86 15.40 -2.66
N LYS A 47 4.88 14.54 -1.64
CA LYS A 47 5.83 14.61 -0.53
C LYS A 47 7.20 14.00 -0.85
N SER A 48 7.35 13.32 -1.99
CA SER A 48 8.53 12.52 -2.33
C SER A 48 9.13 12.94 -3.69
N PRO A 49 10.15 13.81 -3.71
CA PRO A 49 10.78 14.30 -4.94
C PRO A 49 11.29 13.21 -5.88
N ASP A 50 11.78 12.09 -5.34
CA ASP A 50 12.32 10.98 -6.13
C ASP A 50 11.23 10.06 -6.69
N LEU A 51 10.08 9.98 -6.02
CA LEU A 51 8.97 9.12 -6.42
C LEU A 51 8.14 9.75 -7.55
N LYS A 52 7.95 11.07 -7.50
CA LYS A 52 7.06 11.79 -8.42
C LYS A 52 7.43 11.60 -9.89
N PRO A 53 8.69 11.76 -10.32
CA PRO A 53 9.07 11.52 -11.71
C PRO A 53 8.77 10.09 -12.15
N ALA A 54 9.11 9.10 -11.31
CA ALA A 54 8.91 7.69 -11.63
C ALA A 54 7.43 7.33 -11.80
N ILE A 55 6.54 7.88 -10.96
CA ILE A 55 5.10 7.63 -11.06
C ILE A 55 4.50 8.28 -12.30
N LEU A 56 4.83 9.55 -12.58
CA LEU A 56 4.30 10.25 -13.75
C LEU A 56 4.80 9.65 -15.07
N GLU A 57 6.10 9.33 -15.13
CA GLU A 57 6.69 8.65 -16.30
C GLU A 57 6.03 7.28 -16.52
N GLY A 58 5.92 6.46 -15.47
CA GLY A 58 5.34 5.13 -15.61
C GLY A 58 3.84 5.14 -15.95
N LEU A 59 3.06 6.10 -15.45
CA LEU A 59 1.66 6.29 -15.85
C LEU A 59 1.55 6.69 -17.32
N SER A 60 2.38 7.63 -17.78
CA SER A 60 2.43 8.03 -19.20
C SER A 60 2.80 6.84 -20.09
N THR A 61 3.87 6.13 -19.77
CA THR A 61 4.32 4.95 -20.53
C THR A 61 3.26 3.87 -20.55
N LEU A 62 2.57 3.62 -19.42
CA LEU A 62 1.48 2.64 -19.36
C LEU A 62 0.29 3.07 -20.22
N GLN A 63 -0.03 4.36 -20.26
CA GLN A 63 -1.09 4.89 -21.10
C GLN A 63 -0.76 4.72 -22.59
N ASP A 64 0.48 4.99 -23.00
CA ASP A 64 0.93 4.75 -24.38
C ASP A 64 0.89 3.26 -24.77
N LEU A 65 1.42 2.39 -23.90
CA LEU A 65 1.44 0.94 -24.15
C LEU A 65 0.04 0.32 -24.16
N SER A 66 -0.90 0.87 -23.39
CA SER A 66 -2.29 0.40 -23.34
C SER A 66 -3.11 0.95 -24.50
N GLY A 67 -2.88 2.18 -24.95
CA GLY A 67 -3.53 2.76 -26.14
C GLY A 67 -3.24 1.98 -27.42
N GLY A 68 -2.08 1.31 -27.51
CA GLY A 68 -1.76 0.39 -28.61
C GLY A 68 -2.55 -0.93 -28.59
N ARG A 69 -3.23 -1.25 -27.49
CA ARG A 69 -3.97 -2.52 -27.27
C ARG A 69 -5.47 -2.32 -27.13
N SER A 70 -5.92 -1.23 -26.53
CA SER A 70 -7.34 -0.90 -26.31
C SER A 70 -7.57 0.60 -26.36
N SER A 71 -8.66 1.02 -27.02
CA SER A 71 -9.11 2.43 -27.01
C SER A 71 -9.54 2.90 -25.62
N ASP A 72 -9.97 1.96 -24.78
CA ASP A 72 -10.53 2.24 -23.45
C ASP A 72 -9.43 2.20 -22.35
N GLY A 73 -8.17 2.05 -22.77
CA GLY A 73 -6.99 2.10 -21.89
C GLY A 73 -6.75 0.83 -21.08
N PHE A 74 -5.88 0.94 -20.08
CA PHE A 74 -5.40 -0.20 -19.28
C PHE A 74 -6.50 -0.89 -18.48
N SER A 75 -7.44 -0.14 -17.92
CA SER A 75 -8.48 -0.68 -17.02
C SER A 75 -9.42 -1.67 -17.71
N ALA A 76 -9.66 -1.50 -19.02
CA ALA A 76 -10.52 -2.34 -19.85
C ALA A 76 -9.87 -3.66 -20.30
N LEU A 77 -8.56 -3.84 -20.10
CA LEU A 77 -7.83 -5.03 -20.54
C LEU A 77 -8.16 -6.26 -19.69
N SER A 78 -8.01 -7.44 -20.28
CA SER A 78 -8.08 -8.69 -19.53
C SER A 78 -6.91 -8.82 -18.55
N LYS A 79 -7.07 -9.67 -17.53
CA LYS A 79 -6.02 -9.92 -16.53
C LYS A 79 -4.68 -10.35 -17.14
N ASN A 80 -4.72 -11.18 -18.18
CA ASN A 80 -3.49 -11.64 -18.84
C ASN A 80 -2.80 -10.50 -19.60
N GLU A 81 -3.57 -9.65 -20.31
CA GLU A 81 -3.03 -8.49 -21.01
C GLU A 81 -2.44 -7.47 -20.04
N LYS A 82 -3.12 -7.22 -18.90
CA LYS A 82 -2.58 -6.37 -17.82
C LYS A 82 -1.26 -6.90 -17.31
N ALA A 83 -1.15 -8.19 -17.02
CA ALA A 83 0.08 -8.81 -16.54
C ALA A 83 1.24 -8.68 -17.56
N GLU A 84 0.99 -8.90 -18.85
CA GLU A 84 2.01 -8.75 -19.90
C GLU A 84 2.46 -7.29 -20.06
N LEU A 85 1.51 -6.35 -20.01
CA LEU A 85 1.81 -4.91 -20.02
C LEU A 85 2.65 -4.47 -18.83
N LEU A 86 2.32 -4.92 -17.63
CA LEU A 86 3.08 -4.57 -16.43
C LEU A 86 4.50 -5.15 -16.47
N LYS A 87 4.70 -6.32 -17.08
CA LYS A 87 6.04 -6.87 -17.35
C LYS A 87 6.82 -6.01 -18.35
N GLU A 88 6.19 -5.58 -19.44
CA GLU A 88 6.79 -4.66 -20.40
C GLU A 88 7.16 -3.33 -19.74
N LEU A 89 6.24 -2.77 -18.96
CA LEU A 89 6.44 -1.53 -18.19
C LEU A 89 7.60 -1.65 -17.19
N ALA A 90 7.77 -2.82 -16.55
CA ALA A 90 8.89 -3.07 -15.66
C ALA A 90 10.26 -2.96 -16.37
N THR A 91 10.30 -3.16 -17.69
CA THR A 91 11.53 -3.01 -18.48
C THR A 91 11.75 -1.57 -18.98
N THR A 92 10.68 -0.86 -19.35
CA THR A 92 10.77 0.50 -19.92
C THR A 92 10.83 1.59 -18.85
N SER A 93 10.13 1.40 -17.73
CA SER A 93 10.09 2.32 -16.58
C SER A 93 10.33 1.56 -15.27
N PRO A 94 11.58 1.09 -15.02
CA PRO A 94 11.89 0.14 -13.94
C PRO A 94 11.65 0.68 -12.52
N ALA A 95 11.57 2.00 -12.34
CA ALA A 95 11.31 2.63 -11.05
C ALA A 95 9.81 2.69 -10.67
N PHE A 96 8.92 2.55 -11.66
CA PHE A 96 7.47 2.74 -11.47
C PHE A 96 6.87 1.70 -10.52
N LEU A 97 6.97 0.42 -10.88
CA LEU A 97 6.34 -0.67 -10.10
C LEU A 97 6.90 -0.80 -8.68
N PRO A 98 8.23 -0.72 -8.43
CA PRO A 98 8.75 -0.75 -7.07
C PRO A 98 8.22 0.39 -6.20
N GLY A 99 8.24 1.63 -6.71
CA GLY A 99 7.74 2.80 -5.99
C GLY A 99 6.25 2.70 -5.69
N LEU A 100 5.45 2.33 -6.69
CA LEU A 100 4.01 2.17 -6.54
C LEU A 100 3.66 1.01 -5.60
N THR A 101 4.35 -0.13 -5.72
CA THR A 101 4.16 -1.29 -4.82
C THR A 101 4.43 -0.89 -3.38
N TYR A 102 5.54 -0.19 -3.12
CA TYR A 102 5.87 0.25 -1.77
C TYR A 102 4.76 1.13 -1.16
N GLN A 103 4.28 2.14 -1.91
CA GLN A 103 3.17 2.98 -1.43
C GLN A 103 1.86 2.21 -1.27
N THR A 104 1.59 1.25 -2.17
CA THR A 104 0.41 0.39 -2.08
C THR A 104 0.42 -0.40 -0.77
N TYR A 105 1.54 -1.02 -0.40
CA TYR A 105 1.65 -1.75 0.86
C TYR A 105 1.48 -0.85 2.08
N LEU A 106 2.08 0.35 2.06
CA LEU A 106 1.93 1.31 3.17
C LEU A 106 0.47 1.75 3.36
N GLY A 107 -0.23 2.10 2.27
CA GLY A 107 -1.63 2.51 2.33
C GLY A 107 -2.56 1.34 2.68
N TYR A 108 -2.36 0.18 2.05
CA TYR A 108 -3.23 -0.98 2.18
C TYR A 108 -3.27 -1.53 3.61
N TYR A 109 -2.11 -1.81 4.21
CA TYR A 109 -2.04 -2.40 5.56
C TYR A 109 -2.29 -1.39 6.69
N GLN A 110 -2.50 -0.11 6.38
CA GLN A 110 -2.96 0.90 7.32
C GLN A 110 -4.46 1.21 7.16
N HIS A 111 -5.10 0.70 6.10
CA HIS A 111 -6.50 1.00 5.83
C HIS A 111 -7.44 0.28 6.83
N PRO A 112 -8.42 0.98 7.44
CA PRO A 112 -9.30 0.38 8.46
C PRO A 112 -9.99 -0.91 8.03
N ARG A 113 -10.52 -0.98 6.80
CA ARG A 113 -11.16 -2.20 6.25
C ARG A 113 -10.20 -3.40 6.18
N VAL A 114 -8.92 -3.16 5.89
CA VAL A 114 -7.91 -4.23 5.82
C VAL A 114 -7.53 -4.67 7.22
N LEU A 115 -7.30 -3.72 8.13
CA LEU A 115 -7.02 -4.01 9.54
C LEU A 115 -8.15 -4.86 10.15
N GLU A 116 -9.42 -4.45 9.96
CA GLU A 116 -10.59 -5.19 10.42
C GLU A 116 -10.66 -6.60 9.82
N GLY A 117 -10.38 -6.73 8.51
CA GLY A 117 -10.31 -8.03 7.83
C GLY A 117 -9.21 -8.95 8.37
N LEU A 118 -8.14 -8.39 8.94
CA LEU A 118 -7.07 -9.11 9.63
C LEU A 118 -7.35 -9.36 11.12
N GLY A 119 -8.51 -8.94 11.64
CA GLY A 119 -8.83 -9.02 13.06
C GLY A 119 -8.10 -8.00 13.92
N ILE A 120 -7.48 -6.98 13.31
CA ILE A 120 -6.82 -5.88 13.98
C ILE A 120 -7.82 -4.72 14.08
N PRO A 121 -8.04 -4.13 15.27
CA PRO A 121 -8.82 -2.90 15.39
C PRO A 121 -8.38 -1.81 14.40
N GLY A 122 -9.28 -1.35 13.53
CA GLY A 122 -9.07 -0.27 12.55
C GLY A 122 -8.91 1.13 13.14
N ARG A 123 -8.29 1.24 14.33
CA ARG A 123 -8.10 2.47 15.09
C ARG A 123 -6.64 2.62 15.51
N PRO A 124 -6.16 3.84 15.80
CA PRO A 124 -4.86 4.01 16.42
C PRO A 124 -4.72 3.21 17.72
N PRO A 125 -3.54 2.62 17.98
CA PRO A 125 -3.31 1.85 19.20
C PRO A 125 -3.43 2.75 20.43
N HIS A 126 -2.76 3.91 20.44
CA HIS A 126 -2.84 4.86 21.54
C HIS A 126 -4.15 5.68 21.49
N PRO A 127 -4.82 5.95 22.64
CA PRO A 127 -4.39 5.65 24.02
C PRO A 127 -4.79 4.27 24.55
N LYS A 128 -5.75 3.60 23.92
CA LYS A 128 -6.37 2.38 24.48
C LYS A 128 -5.44 1.15 24.52
N GLY A 129 -4.40 1.12 23.69
CA GLY A 129 -3.51 -0.02 23.50
C GLY A 129 -4.17 -1.22 22.80
N TYR A 130 -3.38 -2.29 22.72
CA TYR A 130 -3.83 -3.65 22.43
C TYR A 130 -3.84 -4.46 23.72
N GLU A 131 -4.73 -5.44 23.80
CA GLU A 131 -4.66 -6.45 24.85
C GLU A 131 -3.45 -7.34 24.57
N LEU A 132 -2.59 -7.50 25.58
CA LEU A 132 -1.38 -8.32 25.48
C LEU A 132 -1.57 -9.57 26.32
N GLU A 133 -1.13 -10.71 25.79
CA GLU A 133 -1.03 -11.90 26.61
C GLU A 133 -0.04 -11.64 27.75
N VAL A 134 -0.50 -11.91 28.98
CA VAL A 134 0.36 -11.87 30.16
C VAL A 134 1.26 -13.10 30.07
N GLY A 135 2.41 -12.94 29.41
CA GLY A 135 3.43 -13.98 29.30
C GLY A 135 3.94 -14.44 30.67
N ASP A 136 4.88 -15.38 30.69
CA ASP A 136 5.44 -15.89 31.94
C ASP A 136 6.20 -14.79 32.73
N LEU A 137 5.52 -14.23 33.73
CA LEU A 137 6.08 -13.18 34.58
C LEU A 137 7.21 -13.71 35.50
N GLY A 138 7.35 -15.03 35.65
CA GLY A 138 8.48 -15.66 36.36
C GLY A 138 9.82 -15.37 35.71
N LEU A 139 9.86 -15.06 34.41
CA LEU A 139 11.07 -14.59 33.72
C LEU A 139 11.63 -13.29 34.30
N LEU A 140 10.82 -12.53 35.05
CA LEU A 140 11.25 -11.31 35.73
C LEU A 140 11.87 -11.57 37.11
N ASP A 141 11.81 -12.79 37.65
CA ASP A 141 12.31 -13.12 38.99
C ASP A 141 13.81 -12.81 39.16
N PRO A 142 14.71 -13.11 38.19
CA PRO A 142 16.11 -12.72 38.29
C PRO A 142 16.33 -11.21 38.32
N VAL A 143 15.42 -10.42 37.75
CA VAL A 143 15.46 -8.94 37.77
C VAL A 143 14.95 -8.43 39.11
N ARG A 144 13.85 -8.98 39.61
CA ARG A 144 13.25 -8.64 40.92
C ARG A 144 14.18 -8.97 42.09
N ALA A 145 14.99 -10.02 41.96
CA ALA A 145 15.97 -10.43 42.97
C ALA A 145 17.25 -9.57 43.00
N ARG A 146 17.43 -8.62 42.07
CA ARG A 146 18.66 -7.79 42.05
C ARG A 146 18.66 -6.82 43.24
N PRO A 147 19.81 -6.67 43.95
CA PRO A 147 19.92 -5.67 45.01
C PRO A 147 19.74 -4.26 44.45
N LYS A 148 19.20 -3.36 45.27
CA LYS A 148 19.07 -1.93 44.94
C LYS A 148 20.43 -1.39 44.49
N ARG A 149 20.48 -0.77 43.32
CA ARG A 149 21.69 -0.13 42.78
C ARG A 149 21.74 1.39 43.02
N TYR A 150 20.71 1.93 43.68
CA TYR A 150 20.63 3.34 44.04
C TYR A 150 20.90 3.54 45.53
N ARG A 151 21.34 4.74 45.92
CA ARG A 151 21.50 5.13 47.34
C ARG A 151 20.13 5.47 47.91
N GLU A 152 19.85 4.98 49.11
CA GLU A 152 18.68 5.42 49.87
C GLU A 152 18.97 6.79 50.47
N CYS A 153 18.01 7.71 50.37
CA CYS A 153 18.08 9.06 50.93
C CYS A 153 17.74 9.03 52.42
#